data_AF-A0A942P9L1-F1
#
_entry.id   AF-A0A942P9L1-F1
#
_cell.length_a   1.000
_cell.length_b   1.000
_cell.length_c   1.000
_cell.angle_alpha   90.00
_cell.angle_beta   90.00
_cell.angle_gamma   90.00
#
_symmetry.space_group_name_H-M   'P 1'
#
loop_
_entity.id
_entity.type
_entity.pdbx_description
1 polymer ?
#
loop_
_entity_poly.entity_id
_entity_poly.type
_entity_poly.pdbx_seq_one_letter_code
_entity_poly.pdbx_strand_id
1 'polypeptide(L)'
;MSFLSSIFGTRSKFYWAQTAAGRFEFEFVPQWNGSIRLYINEQPSYRSRSADLQSTHRYEERGRYFVCIYDHLAPQDFNEAQSWANYFAARTSEYILFGHPVN
;
A
#
# COMPACT_ATOMS: atom_id res chain seq x y z
N MET A 1 6.24 -22.83 -33.59
CA MET A 1 5.59 -23.03 -32.29
C MET A 1 6.01 -21.90 -31.38
N SER A 2 5.06 -21.04 -31.04
CA SER A 2 5.23 -19.85 -30.20
C SER A 2 5.47 -20.22 -28.75
N PHE A 3 6.34 -19.49 -28.06
CA PHE A 3 6.13 -19.14 -26.66
C PHE A 3 6.50 -17.67 -26.47
N LEU A 4 5.46 -16.83 -26.47
CA LEU A 4 5.53 -15.46 -25.97
C LEU A 4 5.79 -15.58 -24.46
N SER A 5 7.02 -15.33 -24.03
CA SER A 5 7.25 -14.96 -22.63
C SER A 5 6.67 -13.57 -22.44
N SER A 6 5.43 -13.50 -21.98
CA SER A 6 4.88 -12.28 -21.40
C SER A 6 5.73 -11.97 -20.17
N ILE A 7 6.69 -11.07 -20.34
CA ILE A 7 7.49 -10.51 -19.25
C ILE A 7 6.52 -9.60 -18.48
N PHE A 8 5.73 -10.19 -17.58
CA PHE A 8 5.11 -9.42 -16.50
C PHE A 8 6.24 -8.63 -15.85
N GLY A 9 6.13 -7.29 -15.87
CA GLY A 9 7.21 -6.39 -15.47
C GLY A 9 7.72 -6.73 -14.08
N THR A 10 8.85 -7.42 -14.00
CA THR A 10 9.45 -8.00 -12.78
C THR A 10 10.08 -6.99 -11.83
N ARG A 11 9.88 -5.69 -12.09
CA ARG A 11 10.54 -4.64 -11.31
C ARG A 11 9.54 -4.00 -10.36
N SER A 12 9.92 -3.98 -9.09
CA SER A 12 9.27 -3.12 -8.11
C SER A 12 9.26 -1.67 -8.61
N LYS A 13 8.22 -0.93 -8.23
CA LYS A 13 8.16 0.52 -8.44
C LYS A 13 8.00 1.23 -7.11
N PHE A 14 8.59 2.41 -7.02
CA PHE A 14 8.43 3.28 -5.86
C PHE A 14 7.41 4.37 -6.17
N TYR A 15 6.59 4.69 -5.19
CA TYR A 15 5.59 5.75 -5.27
C TYR A 15 5.54 6.53 -3.96
N TRP A 16 5.29 7.82 -4.03
CA TRP A 16 5.07 8.64 -2.85
C TRP A 16 3.77 9.41 -2.99
N ALA A 17 3.10 9.62 -1.85
CA ALA A 17 1.91 10.44 -1.73
C ALA A 17 2.12 11.48 -0.64
N GLN A 18 1.75 12.73 -0.93
CA GLN A 18 1.80 13.82 0.04
C GLN A 18 0.40 14.10 0.56
N THR A 19 0.23 14.11 1.87
CA THR A 19 -1.04 14.47 2.54
C THR A 19 -0.82 15.56 3.57
N ALA A 20 -1.90 15.97 4.26
CA ALA A 20 -1.84 16.93 5.35
C ALA A 20 -1.08 16.38 6.59
N ALA A 21 -1.06 15.06 6.79
CA ALA A 21 -0.31 14.43 7.88
C ALA A 21 1.19 14.26 7.57
N GLY A 22 1.57 14.24 6.29
CA GLY A 22 2.95 14.12 5.85
C GLY A 22 3.13 13.29 4.58
N ARG A 23 4.38 12.92 4.30
CA ARG A 23 4.76 12.07 3.16
C ARG A 23 4.58 10.60 3.50
N PHE A 24 4.04 9.85 2.55
CA PHE A 24 4.00 8.39 2.55
C PHE A 24 4.83 7.87 1.38
N GLU A 25 5.57 6.80 1.60
CA GLU A 25 6.33 6.11 0.56
C GLU A 25 5.95 4.63 0.49
N PHE A 26 5.80 4.15 -0.73
CA PHE A 26 5.41 2.79 -1.02
C PHE A 26 6.36 2.12 -2.01
N GLU A 27 6.56 0.82 -1.82
CA GLU A 27 7.14 -0.08 -2.84
C GLU A 27 6.03 -1.01 -3.35
N PHE A 28 5.77 -0.93 -4.65
CA PHE A 28 4.84 -1.78 -5.37
C PHE A 28 5.57 -3.01 -5.89
N VAL A 29 5.29 -4.18 -5.31
CA VAL A 29 5.97 -5.44 -5.58
C VAL A 29 5.00 -6.39 -6.31
N PRO A 30 5.23 -6.66 -7.60
CA PRO A 30 4.49 -7.68 -8.34
C PRO A 30 4.60 -9.05 -7.67
N GLN A 31 3.47 -9.74 -7.55
CA GLN A 31 3.37 -11.07 -6.97
C GLN A 31 3.26 -12.13 -8.08
N TRP A 32 3.56 -13.38 -7.74
CA TRP A 32 3.52 -14.50 -8.69
C TRP A 32 2.13 -14.78 -9.28
N ASN A 33 1.06 -14.33 -8.59
CA ASN A 33 -0.34 -14.45 -9.01
C ASN A 33 -0.82 -13.25 -9.85
N GLY A 34 0.06 -12.32 -10.21
CA GLY A 34 -0.26 -11.13 -10.99
C GLY A 34 -0.77 -9.93 -10.18
N SER A 35 -1.03 -10.08 -8.88
CA SER A 35 -1.38 -8.93 -8.04
C SER A 35 -0.15 -8.10 -7.68
N ILE A 36 -0.37 -6.88 -7.20
CA ILE A 36 0.68 -5.99 -6.72
C ILE A 36 0.48 -5.78 -5.22
N ARG A 37 1.52 -6.08 -4.45
CA ARG A 37 1.57 -5.78 -3.01
C ARG A 37 2.16 -4.39 -2.78
N LEU A 38 1.55 -3.61 -1.90
CA LEU A 38 1.96 -2.25 -1.56
C LEU A 38 2.67 -2.25 -0.21
N TYR A 39 3.99 -2.40 -0.21
CA TYR A 39 4.77 -2.22 1.03
C TYR A 39 4.88 -0.74 1.38
N ILE A 40 4.83 -0.46 2.68
CA ILE A 40 4.99 0.89 3.24
C ILE A 40 6.44 1.02 3.67
N ASN A 41 7.18 1.89 2.99
CA ASN A 41 8.57 2.20 3.33
C ASN A 41 8.65 3.36 4.33
N GLU A 42 7.80 4.37 4.14
CA GLU A 42 7.73 5.55 5.00
C GLU A 42 6.27 5.96 5.20
N GLN A 43 5.94 6.37 6.43
CA GLN A 43 4.66 7.00 6.76
C GLN A 43 4.83 7.92 7.97
N PRO A 44 3.95 8.91 8.16
CA PRO A 44 3.94 9.69 9.39
C PRO A 44 3.56 8.81 10.60
N SER A 45 4.03 9.23 11.78
CA SER A 45 3.70 8.57 13.05
C SER A 45 2.21 8.67 13.36
N TYR A 46 1.64 7.56 13.88
CA TYR A 46 0.30 7.54 14.46
C TYR A 46 0.16 8.37 15.75
N ARG A 47 1.27 8.92 16.28
CA ARG A 47 1.32 9.69 17.53
C ARG A 47 0.78 8.84 18.70
N SER A 48 -0.27 9.30 19.36
CA SER A 48 -0.93 8.59 20.47
C SER A 48 -2.06 7.66 20.00
N ARG A 49 -2.26 7.49 18.69
CA ARG A 49 -3.29 6.61 18.11
C ARG A 49 -2.79 5.17 18.03
N SER A 50 -3.73 4.23 17.95
CA SER A 50 -3.38 2.83 17.77
C SER A 50 -2.70 2.59 16.43
N ALA A 51 -1.70 1.72 16.43
CA ALA A 51 -1.01 1.25 15.22
C ALA A 51 -1.37 -0.22 14.88
N ASP A 52 -2.45 -0.73 15.47
CA ASP A 52 -2.91 -2.10 15.25
C ASP A 52 -3.47 -2.31 13.83
N LEU A 53 -3.49 -3.58 13.41
CA LEU A 53 -3.96 -3.98 12.08
C LEU A 53 -5.42 -3.55 11.82
N GLN A 54 -6.29 -3.65 12.83
CA GLN A 54 -7.72 -3.42 12.69
C GLN A 54 -8.05 -1.94 12.44
N SER A 55 -7.30 -1.03 13.06
CA SER A 55 -7.50 0.41 12.95
C SER A 55 -6.82 1.01 11.73
N THR A 56 -5.75 0.38 11.27
CA THR A 56 -4.83 0.99 10.28
C THR A 56 -4.78 0.29 8.95
N HIS A 57 -5.34 -0.93 8.82
CA HIS A 57 -5.21 -1.76 7.62
C HIS A 57 -3.74 -1.94 7.18
N ARG A 58 -2.83 -2.00 8.15
CA ARG A 58 -1.40 -2.24 7.93
C ARG A 58 -1.01 -3.61 8.49
N TYR A 59 -0.54 -4.50 7.62
CA TYR A 59 -0.14 -5.85 7.99
C TYR A 59 1.38 -6.00 8.01
N GLU A 60 1.91 -6.76 8.96
CA GLU A 60 3.36 -7.03 9.08
C GLU A 60 3.73 -8.36 8.41
N GLU A 61 4.69 -8.33 7.49
CA GLU A 61 5.30 -9.51 6.90
C GLU A 61 6.83 -9.39 6.96
N ARG A 62 7.46 -10.28 7.73
CA ARG A 62 8.93 -10.40 7.85
C ARG A 62 9.61 -9.06 8.20
N GLY A 63 9.03 -8.30 9.12
CA GLY A 63 9.56 -7.00 9.57
C GLY A 63 9.31 -5.84 8.60
N ARG A 64 8.50 -6.04 7.56
CA ARG A 64 8.01 -4.98 6.67
C ARG A 64 6.51 -4.83 6.84
N TYR A 65 6.01 -3.61 6.65
CA TYR A 65 4.57 -3.36 6.64
C TYR A 65 4.05 -3.24 5.21
N PHE A 66 2.85 -3.73 4.95
CA PHE A 66 2.14 -3.53 3.69
C PHE A 66 0.66 -3.19 3.92
N VAL A 67 0.04 -2.58 2.91
CA VAL A 67 -1.38 -2.24 2.95
C VAL A 67 -2.22 -3.51 2.82
N CYS A 68 -3.09 -3.76 3.79
CA CYS A 68 -4.01 -4.88 3.79
C CYS A 68 -5.16 -4.60 2.80
N ILE A 69 -5.08 -5.25 1.63
CA ILE A 69 -6.12 -5.23 0.59
C ILE A 69 -6.61 -6.65 0.45
N TYR A 70 -7.94 -6.86 0.45
CA TYR A 70 -8.49 -8.20 0.24
C TYR A 70 -8.03 -8.77 -1.11
N ASP A 71 -7.72 -10.08 -1.15
CA ASP A 71 -7.13 -10.71 -2.34
C ASP A 71 -7.92 -10.48 -3.64
N HIS A 72 -9.26 -10.46 -3.56
CA HIS A 72 -10.13 -10.22 -4.72
C HIS A 72 -10.18 -8.75 -5.18
N LEU A 73 -9.63 -7.82 -4.39
CA LEU A 73 -9.50 -6.39 -4.71
C LEU A 73 -8.05 -5.96 -4.92
N ALA A 74 -7.10 -6.92 -4.81
CA ALA A 74 -5.69 -6.62 -4.94
C ALA A 74 -5.40 -6.05 -6.34
N PRO A 75 -4.68 -4.91 -6.43
CA PRO A 75 -4.44 -4.25 -7.71
C PRO A 75 -3.66 -5.16 -8.65
N GLN A 76 -4.05 -5.21 -9.92
CA GLN A 76 -3.40 -6.03 -10.95
C GLN A 76 -2.45 -5.22 -11.83
N ASP A 77 -2.49 -3.89 -11.71
CA ASP A 77 -1.56 -3.00 -12.39
C ASP A 77 -1.11 -1.82 -11.50
N PHE A 78 -0.13 -1.08 -12.01
CA PHE A 78 0.48 0.02 -11.26
C PHE A 78 -0.45 1.22 -11.06
N ASN A 79 -1.42 1.47 -11.96
CA ASN A 79 -2.35 2.58 -11.81
C ASN A 79 -3.36 2.29 -10.71
N GLU A 80 -3.83 1.04 -10.63
CA GLU A 80 -4.64 0.56 -9.52
C GLU A 80 -3.86 0.60 -8.20
N ALA A 81 -2.59 0.18 -8.21
CA ALA A 81 -1.72 0.27 -7.03
C ALA A 81 -1.51 1.72 -6.56
N GLN A 82 -1.34 2.67 -7.48
CA GLN A 82 -1.29 4.11 -7.14
C GLN A 82 -2.60 4.59 -6.51
N SER A 83 -3.74 4.15 -7.04
CA SER A 83 -5.06 4.52 -6.50
C SER A 83 -5.23 4.02 -5.06
N TRP A 84 -4.86 2.77 -4.80
CA TRP A 84 -4.85 2.20 -3.45
C TRP A 84 -3.87 2.91 -2.51
N ALA A 85 -2.67 3.25 -2.98
CA ALA A 85 -1.68 3.98 -2.18
C ALA A 85 -2.20 5.37 -1.77
N ASN A 86 -2.82 6.10 -2.71
CA ASN A 86 -3.43 7.39 -2.44
C ASN A 86 -4.62 7.28 -1.48
N TYR A 87 -5.48 6.28 -1.67
CA TYR A 87 -6.59 6.00 -0.76
C TYR A 87 -6.08 5.75 0.67
N PHE A 88 -5.13 4.83 0.81
CA PHE A 88 -4.55 4.50 2.10
C PHE A 88 -3.91 5.72 2.77
N ALA A 89 -3.12 6.50 2.03
CA ALA A 89 -2.47 7.70 2.54
C ALA A 89 -3.49 8.75 3.01
N ALA A 90 -4.56 8.97 2.25
CA ALA A 90 -5.62 9.91 2.60
C ALA A 90 -6.35 9.48 3.88
N ARG A 91 -6.81 8.22 3.95
CA ARG A 91 -7.52 7.69 5.12
C ARG A 91 -6.62 7.64 6.35
N THR A 92 -5.36 7.26 6.19
CA THR A 92 -4.38 7.28 7.28
C THR A 92 -4.09 8.71 7.74
N SER A 93 -4.05 9.68 6.84
CA SER A 93 -3.92 11.11 7.19
C SER A 93 -5.10 11.56 8.05
N GLU A 94 -6.34 11.19 7.69
CA GLU A 94 -7.53 11.51 8.49
C GLU A 94 -7.50 10.82 9.87
N TYR A 95 -7.04 9.57 9.93
CA TYR A 95 -6.89 8.86 11.20
C TYR A 95 -5.88 9.53 12.13
N ILE A 96 -4.71 9.92 11.59
CA ILE A 96 -3.65 10.60 12.34
C ILE A 96 -4.14 11.94 12.88
N LEU A 97 -4.80 12.74 12.04
CA LEU A 97 -5.18 14.11 12.37
C LEU A 97 -6.45 14.16 13.23
N PHE A 98 -7.46 13.37 12.90
CA PHE A 98 -8.81 13.50 13.44
C PHE A 98 -9.29 12.24 14.16
N GLY A 99 -8.73 11.07 13.80
CA GLY A 99 -9.11 9.80 14.43
C GLY A 99 -10.17 9.01 13.73
N HIS A 100 -10.51 9.40 12.51
CA HIS A 100 -11.43 8.64 11.69
C HIS A 100 -10.76 7.33 11.28
N PRO A 101 -11.33 6.18 11.63
CA PRO A 101 -10.74 4.88 11.30
C PRO A 101 -10.46 4.72 9.80
N VAL A 102 -9.41 3.98 9.47
CA VAL A 102 -9.03 3.66 8.09
C VAL A 102 -9.98 2.57 7.57
N ASN A 103 -11.17 2.97 7.13
CA ASN A 103 -12.16 2.12 6.46
C ASN A 103 -12.19 2.44 4.97
#